data_AF-A0A371IVZ2-F1
#
_entry.id   AF-A0A371IVZ2-F1
#
_cell.length_a   1.000
_cell.length_b   1.000
_cell.length_c   1.000
_cell.angle_alpha   90.00
_cell.angle_beta   90.00
_cell.angle_gamma   90.00
#
_symmetry.space_group_name_H-M   'P 1'
#
loop_
_entity.id
_entity.type
_entity.pdbx_description
1 polymer ?
#
loop_
_entity_poly.entity_id
_entity_poly.type
_entity_poly.pdbx_seq_one_letter_code
_entity_poly.pdbx_strand_id
1 'polypeptide(L)'
;MNKDNYINESIKKLEIFSDSLSKIIRHPLILDENYNLTTDIKSNQNSLDYCELWTFIKYILIGWDENDPTISIEIDFISSNGLINELSEFLEELLCSSYIKNCAIKHEIKKFLCLLNCLESTIENINCNPNCKHLIGKLFCELVKIIIKLIDIIAKLIVLLIFCHNNSECNSNKNTVNSSFCHCLIHDLSKELSDLQKILDELGCLAIDFIKCSIKKCNFCKDDDCYNKKCTPEYRNPCDTQYDEHCNCYNKRY
;
A
#
# COMPACT_ATOMS: atom_id res chain seq x y z
N MET A 1 -15.76 15.76 -21.46
CA MET A 1 -14.50 16.31 -20.89
C MET A 1 -13.44 16.37 -21.96
N ASN A 2 -12.72 17.49 -22.09
CA ASN A 2 -11.59 17.60 -23.03
C ASN A 2 -10.42 16.71 -22.56
N LYS A 3 -9.66 16.14 -23.50
CA LYS A 3 -8.59 15.16 -23.24
C LYS A 3 -7.51 15.68 -22.31
N ASP A 4 -7.08 16.92 -22.55
CA ASP A 4 -6.05 17.57 -21.73
C ASP A 4 -6.56 17.88 -20.32
N ASN A 5 -7.88 18.06 -20.15
CA ASN A 5 -8.48 18.30 -18.84
C ASN A 5 -8.46 17.03 -17.96
N TYR A 6 -8.74 15.86 -18.54
CA TYR A 6 -8.69 14.59 -17.78
C TYR A 6 -7.27 14.23 -17.33
N ILE A 7 -6.27 14.38 -18.20
CA ILE A 7 -4.87 14.10 -17.83
C ILE A 7 -4.40 15.05 -16.74
N ASN A 8 -4.73 16.34 -16.83
CA ASN A 8 -4.38 17.31 -15.79
C ASN A 8 -5.08 17.01 -14.45
N GLU A 9 -6.35 16.60 -14.46
CA GLU A 9 -7.05 16.15 -13.25
C GLU A 9 -6.43 14.87 -12.67
N SER A 10 -6.03 13.93 -13.52
CA SER A 10 -5.35 12.69 -13.12
C SER A 10 -3.99 12.97 -12.45
N ILE A 11 -3.21 13.89 -13.02
CA ILE A 11 -1.93 14.33 -12.44
C ILE A 11 -2.15 14.98 -11.08
N LYS A 12 -3.12 15.90 -10.95
CA LYS A 12 -3.44 16.56 -9.68
C LYS A 12 -3.83 15.55 -8.60
N LYS A 13 -4.64 14.54 -8.94
CA LYS A 13 -5.00 13.47 -7.99
C LYS A 13 -3.76 12.70 -7.52
N LEU A 14 -2.86 12.33 -8.44
CA LEU A 14 -1.60 11.66 -8.10
C LEU A 14 -0.68 12.54 -7.23
N GLU A 15 -0.59 13.84 -7.50
CA GLU A 15 0.15 14.79 -6.66
C GLU A 15 -0.41 14.84 -5.23
N ILE A 16 -1.74 14.90 -5.09
CA ILE A 16 -2.41 14.85 -3.78
C ILE A 16 -2.07 13.55 -3.02
N PHE A 17 -2.09 12.40 -3.68
CA PHE A 17 -1.71 11.13 -3.06
C PHE A 17 -0.25 11.14 -2.58
N SER A 18 0.67 11.61 -3.42
CA SER A 18 2.09 11.75 -3.08
C SER A 18 2.30 12.68 -1.87
N ASP A 19 1.57 13.79 -1.81
CA ASP A 19 1.63 14.74 -0.70
C ASP A 19 1.08 14.14 0.59
N SER A 20 -0.06 13.45 0.53
CA SER A 20 -0.65 12.75 1.68
C SER A 20 0.27 11.66 2.23
N LEU A 21 0.88 10.85 1.36
CA LEU A 21 1.89 9.87 1.74
C LEU A 21 3.12 10.53 2.39
N SER A 22 3.59 11.64 1.82
CA SER A 22 4.72 12.39 2.37
C SER A 22 4.42 12.97 3.76
N LYS A 23 3.18 13.39 4.00
CA LYS A 23 2.74 13.87 5.32
C LYS A 23 2.85 12.80 6.38
N ILE A 24 2.60 11.51 6.07
CA ILE A 24 2.77 10.41 7.04
C ILE A 24 4.21 10.37 7.54
N ILE A 25 5.20 10.38 6.64
CA ILE A 25 6.63 10.36 6.99
C ILE A 25 7.06 11.61 7.77
N ARG A 26 6.56 12.77 7.33
CA ARG A 26 6.92 14.08 7.89
C ARG A 26 6.15 14.40 9.17
N HIS A 27 5.09 13.65 9.49
CA HIS A 27 4.25 13.98 10.63
C HIS A 27 5.07 13.81 11.91
N PRO A 28 4.98 14.76 12.86
CA PRO A 28 5.62 14.63 14.16
C PRO A 28 5.20 13.36 14.94
N LEU A 29 4.16 12.63 14.51
CA LEU A 29 3.76 11.35 15.11
C LEU A 29 4.83 10.25 14.94
N ILE A 30 5.72 10.36 13.94
CA ILE A 30 6.84 9.43 13.74
C ILE A 30 8.11 9.90 14.47
N LEU A 31 8.16 11.15 14.94
CA LEU A 31 9.39 11.80 15.42
C LEU A 31 9.30 12.47 16.80
N ASP A 32 8.12 12.55 17.44
CA ASP A 32 7.93 13.35 18.64
C ASP A 32 7.20 12.57 19.75
N GLU A 33 7.85 12.46 20.92
CA GLU A 33 7.35 11.74 22.11
C GLU A 33 6.16 12.44 22.80
N ASN A 34 5.69 13.60 22.29
CA ASN A 34 4.79 14.51 23.00
C ASN A 34 3.46 14.84 22.30
N TYR A 35 2.96 14.01 21.37
CA TYR A 35 1.65 14.27 20.76
C TYR A 35 0.50 13.69 21.59
N ASN A 36 -0.40 14.56 22.05
CA ASN A 36 -1.71 14.19 22.56
C ASN A 36 -2.62 13.85 21.38
N LEU A 37 -2.74 12.56 21.05
CA LEU A 37 -3.91 12.06 20.37
C LEU A 37 -5.07 12.13 21.36
N THR A 38 -6.01 13.06 21.16
CA THR A 38 -7.32 13.00 21.81
C THR A 38 -8.17 11.92 21.14
N THR A 39 -7.73 10.66 21.26
CA THR A 39 -8.70 9.60 21.51
C THR A 39 -9.26 9.87 22.90
N ASP A 40 -10.57 9.82 23.09
CA ASP A 40 -11.24 9.95 24.40
C ASP A 40 -10.95 8.73 25.32
N ILE A 41 -9.72 8.20 25.27
CA ILE A 41 -9.13 7.34 26.29
C ILE A 41 -8.81 8.26 27.46
N LYS A 42 -9.79 8.44 28.34
CA LYS A 42 -9.64 9.17 29.60
C LYS A 42 -8.34 8.77 30.32
N SER A 43 -7.49 9.78 30.52
CA SER A 43 -6.38 9.88 31.48
C SER A 43 -5.14 8.99 31.29
N ASN A 44 -4.09 9.56 30.71
CA ASN A 44 -2.91 10.07 31.43
C ASN A 44 -1.81 10.43 30.42
N GLN A 45 -0.99 11.43 30.73
CA GLN A 45 0.21 11.83 29.97
C GLN A 45 1.22 10.66 29.86
N ASN A 46 1.02 9.75 28.91
CA ASN A 46 1.89 8.62 28.66
C ASN A 46 2.28 8.63 27.18
N SER A 47 3.57 8.42 26.91
CA SER A 47 4.14 8.21 25.59
C SER A 47 3.25 7.31 24.73
N LEU A 48 2.93 7.74 23.51
CA LEU A 48 2.19 6.96 22.52
C LEU A 48 2.81 5.55 22.40
N ASP A 49 2.03 4.48 22.60
CA ASP A 49 2.53 3.12 22.36
C ASP A 49 2.78 2.95 20.86
N TYR A 50 3.93 2.40 20.48
CA TYR A 50 4.27 2.16 19.08
C TYR A 50 3.26 1.25 18.36
N CYS A 51 2.53 0.40 19.09
CA CYS A 51 1.43 -0.37 18.50
C CYS A 51 0.13 0.46 18.31
N GLU A 52 -0.11 1.46 19.15
CA GLU A 52 -1.19 2.44 18.93
C GLU A 52 -0.85 3.31 17.72
N LEU A 53 0.40 3.77 17.60
CA LEU A 53 0.90 4.47 16.41
C LEU A 53 0.72 3.62 15.14
N TRP A 54 1.07 2.33 15.19
CA TRP A 54 0.86 1.43 14.07
C TRP A 54 -0.63 1.34 13.68
N THR A 55 -1.50 1.16 14.67
CA THR A 55 -2.96 1.10 14.45
C THR A 55 -3.48 2.36 13.79
N PHE A 56 -3.03 3.51 14.26
CA PHE A 56 -3.36 4.79 13.66
C PHE A 56 -2.90 4.88 12.19
N ILE A 57 -1.66 4.49 11.90
CA ILE A 57 -1.15 4.46 10.52
C ILE A 57 -1.95 3.48 9.64
N LYS A 58 -2.38 2.32 10.17
CA LYS A 58 -3.27 1.40 9.43
C LYS A 58 -4.52 2.14 8.97
N TYR A 59 -5.19 2.86 9.86
CA TYR A 59 -6.41 3.60 9.51
C TYR A 59 -6.17 4.65 8.42
N ILE A 60 -5.02 5.33 8.44
CA ILE A 60 -4.65 6.27 7.37
C ILE A 60 -4.49 5.56 6.03
N LEU A 61 -3.85 4.39 6.03
CA LEU A 61 -3.45 3.70 4.81
C LEU A 61 -4.59 2.90 4.18
N ILE A 62 -5.32 2.12 4.97
CA ILE A 62 -6.34 1.17 4.50
C ILE A 62 -7.77 1.54 4.92
N GLY A 63 -7.94 2.65 5.64
CA GLY A 63 -9.25 3.15 6.07
C GLY A 63 -9.71 2.61 7.42
N TRP A 64 -10.88 3.07 7.86
CA TRP A 64 -11.56 2.61 9.07
C TRP A 64 -13.07 2.54 8.84
N ASP A 65 -13.77 1.77 9.67
CA ASP A 65 -15.23 1.79 9.67
C ASP A 65 -15.72 3.07 10.37
N GLU A 66 -16.32 3.99 9.61
CA GLU A 66 -16.91 5.23 10.14
C GLU A 66 -17.99 4.98 11.21
N ASN A 67 -18.57 3.78 11.22
CA ASN A 67 -19.58 3.39 12.20
C ASN A 67 -18.97 2.83 13.49
N ASP A 68 -17.65 2.66 13.57
CA ASP A 68 -16.96 2.24 14.79
C ASP A 68 -16.90 3.43 15.77
N PRO A 69 -17.68 3.43 16.86
CA PRO A 69 -17.73 4.54 17.80
C PRO A 69 -16.45 4.71 18.61
N THR A 70 -15.49 3.77 18.51
CA THR A 70 -14.20 3.82 19.21
C THR A 70 -13.15 4.62 18.46
N ILE A 71 -13.43 5.02 17.21
CA ILE A 71 -12.48 5.68 16.31
C ILE A 71 -12.99 7.09 15.98
N SER A 72 -12.44 8.11 16.66
CA SER A 72 -12.63 9.53 16.30
C SER A 72 -11.31 10.10 15.78
N ILE A 73 -11.10 10.02 14.46
CA ILE A 73 -9.90 10.55 13.81
C ILE A 73 -10.29 11.84 13.08
N GLU A 74 -10.03 12.99 13.69
CA GLU A 74 -10.13 14.29 13.02
C GLU A 74 -8.80 14.61 12.32
N ILE A 75 -8.64 14.13 11.09
CA ILE A 75 -7.50 14.49 10.24
C ILE A 75 -8.03 15.00 8.91
N ASP A 76 -7.91 16.31 8.72
CA ASP A 76 -8.47 17.08 7.60
C ASP A 76 -8.00 16.64 6.18
N PHE A 77 -7.08 15.68 6.07
CA PHE A 77 -6.53 15.21 4.79
C PHE A 77 -6.74 13.72 4.50
N ILE A 78 -7.52 13.01 5.31
CA ILE A 78 -7.67 11.55 5.21
C ILE A 78 -9.15 11.21 5.06
N SER A 79 -9.49 10.50 3.98
CA SER A 79 -10.83 9.91 3.87
C SER A 79 -10.91 8.61 4.65
N SER A 80 -12.12 8.24 5.04
CA SER A 80 -12.42 6.97 5.68
C SER A 80 -12.07 5.74 4.84
N ASN A 81 -11.96 5.88 3.51
CA ASN A 81 -11.64 4.77 2.62
C ASN A 81 -10.15 4.38 2.70
N GLY A 82 -9.27 5.29 3.17
CA GLY A 82 -7.83 5.07 3.25
C GLY A 82 -7.09 5.35 1.94
N LEU A 83 -5.84 5.82 2.05
CA LEU A 83 -5.06 6.29 0.90
C LEU A 83 -4.77 5.20 -0.15
N ILE A 84 -4.54 3.95 0.28
CA ILE A 84 -4.24 2.83 -0.61
C ILE A 84 -5.46 2.46 -1.45
N ASN A 85 -6.64 2.47 -0.83
CA ASN A 85 -7.89 2.12 -1.49
C ASN A 85 -8.30 3.21 -2.48
N GLU A 86 -8.21 4.47 -2.10
CA GLU A 86 -8.44 5.59 -3.01
C GLU A 86 -7.49 5.60 -4.21
N LEU A 87 -6.20 5.32 -3.98
CA LEU A 87 -5.23 5.20 -5.06
C LEU A 87 -5.60 4.03 -5.99
N SER A 88 -6.01 2.89 -5.42
CA SER A 88 -6.41 1.72 -6.20
C SER A 88 -7.65 1.99 -7.06
N GLU A 89 -8.71 2.55 -6.47
CA GLU A 89 -9.91 2.97 -7.20
C GLU A 89 -9.57 3.95 -8.34
N PHE A 90 -8.72 4.94 -8.07
CA PHE A 90 -8.28 5.87 -9.09
C PHE A 90 -7.49 5.21 -10.22
N LEU A 91 -6.59 4.27 -9.91
CA LEU A 91 -5.83 3.54 -10.93
C LEU A 91 -6.73 2.61 -11.77
N GLU A 92 -7.77 2.03 -11.19
CA GLU A 92 -8.80 1.27 -11.92
C GLU A 92 -9.59 2.16 -12.89
N GLU A 93 -10.04 3.33 -12.43
CA GLU A 93 -10.68 4.34 -13.29
C GLU A 93 -9.76 4.72 -14.46
N LEU A 94 -8.49 4.96 -14.16
CA LEU A 94 -7.47 5.35 -15.11
C LEU A 94 -7.23 4.25 -16.17
N LEU A 95 -7.24 2.98 -15.80
CA LEU A 95 -7.16 1.83 -16.71
C LEU A 95 -8.38 1.69 -17.63
N CYS A 96 -9.58 1.87 -17.07
CA CYS A 96 -10.85 1.81 -17.79
C CYS A 96 -11.01 3.00 -18.76
N SER A 97 -10.22 4.04 -18.56
CA SER A 97 -10.22 5.21 -19.42
C SER A 97 -9.69 4.93 -20.83
N SER A 98 -10.24 5.64 -21.81
CA SER A 98 -9.73 5.65 -23.19
C SER A 98 -8.49 6.54 -23.37
N TYR A 99 -8.03 7.19 -22.29
CA TYR A 99 -6.96 8.19 -22.30
C TYR A 99 -5.57 7.56 -22.32
N ILE A 100 -5.38 6.45 -21.61
CA ILE A 100 -4.14 5.68 -21.72
C ILE A 100 -4.28 4.70 -22.87
N LYS A 101 -3.62 4.99 -23.98
CA LYS A 101 -3.58 4.10 -25.16
C LYS A 101 -2.38 3.16 -25.13
N ASN A 102 -1.31 3.54 -24.43
CA ASN A 102 -0.10 2.75 -24.34
C ASN A 102 -0.35 1.48 -23.50
N CYS A 103 -0.30 0.31 -24.16
CA CYS A 103 -0.54 -0.98 -23.52
C CYS A 103 0.48 -1.33 -22.43
N ALA A 104 1.74 -0.92 -22.58
CA ALA A 104 2.78 -1.21 -21.61
C ALA A 104 2.57 -0.39 -20.31
N ILE A 105 2.14 0.87 -20.41
CA ILE A 105 1.73 1.65 -19.23
C ILE A 105 0.53 0.97 -18.53
N LYS A 106 -0.47 0.52 -19.30
CA LYS A 106 -1.62 -0.21 -18.75
C LYS A 106 -1.19 -1.49 -18.04
N HIS A 107 -0.21 -2.21 -18.58
CA HIS A 107 0.32 -3.40 -17.94
C HIS A 107 0.98 -3.08 -16.59
N GLU A 108 1.83 -2.06 -16.53
CA GLU A 108 2.48 -1.66 -15.27
C GLU A 108 1.48 -1.12 -14.24
N ILE A 109 0.44 -0.38 -14.66
CA ILE A 109 -0.63 0.05 -13.74
C ILE A 109 -1.39 -1.16 -13.16
N LYS A 110 -1.68 -2.19 -13.97
CA LYS A 110 -2.30 -3.44 -13.47
C LYS A 110 -1.40 -4.15 -12.47
N LYS A 111 -0.10 -4.23 -12.74
CA LYS A 111 0.88 -4.77 -11.80
C LYS A 111 0.90 -3.96 -10.50
N PHE A 112 0.84 -2.63 -10.60
CA PHE A 112 0.79 -1.77 -9.42
C PHE A 112 -0.47 -1.99 -8.57
N LEU A 113 -1.65 -2.08 -9.19
CA LEU A 113 -2.90 -2.42 -8.51
C LEU A 113 -2.81 -3.73 -7.72
N CYS A 114 -2.24 -4.77 -8.34
CA CYS A 114 -2.03 -6.05 -7.66
C CYS A 114 -1.15 -5.90 -6.40
N LEU A 115 -0.07 -5.11 -6.49
CA LEU A 115 0.80 -4.84 -5.36
C LEU A 115 0.11 -4.00 -4.27
N LEU A 116 -0.75 -3.03 -4.63
CA LEU A 116 -1.53 -2.26 -3.67
C LEU A 116 -2.52 -3.15 -2.90
N ASN A 117 -3.21 -4.06 -3.58
CA ASN A 117 -4.09 -5.03 -2.94
C ASN A 117 -3.32 -5.98 -2.00
N CYS A 118 -2.12 -6.42 -2.41
CA CYS A 118 -1.26 -7.23 -1.54
C CYS A 118 -0.82 -6.42 -0.31
N LEU A 119 -0.47 -5.15 -0.49
CA LEU A 119 -0.09 -4.24 0.59
C LEU A 119 -1.25 -4.04 1.59
N GLU A 120 -2.45 -3.74 1.09
CA GLU A 120 -3.67 -3.57 1.91
C GLU A 120 -3.89 -4.81 2.79
N SER A 121 -3.97 -5.99 2.16
CA SER A 121 -4.16 -7.27 2.85
C SER A 121 -3.05 -7.55 3.86
N THR A 122 -1.80 -7.20 3.55
CA THR A 122 -0.67 -7.42 4.46
C THR A 122 -0.73 -6.49 5.66
N ILE A 123 -1.01 -5.20 5.45
CA ILE A 123 -1.19 -4.20 6.53
C ILE A 123 -2.33 -4.63 7.45
N GLU A 124 -3.46 -5.05 6.89
CA GLU A 124 -4.63 -5.51 7.64
C GLU A 124 -4.26 -6.66 8.59
N ASN A 125 -3.47 -7.62 8.12
CA ASN A 125 -3.09 -8.82 8.88
C ASN A 125 -1.97 -8.60 9.92
N ILE A 126 -1.26 -7.46 9.88
CA ILE A 126 -0.25 -7.17 10.89
C ILE A 126 -0.92 -6.71 12.19
N ASN A 127 -0.86 -7.60 13.16
CA ASN A 127 -1.23 -7.35 14.54
C ASN A 127 0.03 -7.03 15.36
N CYS A 128 0.27 -5.74 15.58
CA CYS A 128 1.41 -5.29 16.38
C CYS A 128 1.31 -5.84 17.80
N ASN A 129 2.44 -6.29 18.35
CA ASN A 129 2.53 -6.78 19.71
C ASN A 129 3.60 -5.99 20.48
N PRO A 130 3.24 -5.22 21.54
CA PRO A 130 4.17 -4.35 22.26
C PRO A 130 5.32 -5.13 22.95
N ASN A 131 5.13 -6.44 23.15
CA ASN A 131 6.16 -7.31 23.70
C ASN A 131 7.25 -7.70 22.70
N CYS A 132 7.04 -7.45 21.40
CA CYS A 132 7.93 -7.84 20.31
C CYS A 132 8.67 -6.61 19.75
N LYS A 133 9.24 -5.77 20.63
CA LYS A 133 9.83 -4.45 20.30
C LYS A 133 10.77 -4.45 19.08
N HIS A 134 11.59 -5.48 18.91
CA HIS A 134 12.49 -5.58 17.76
C HIS A 134 11.75 -5.75 16.42
N LEU A 135 10.58 -6.38 16.41
CA LEU A 135 9.73 -6.50 15.22
C LEU A 135 9.01 -5.18 14.92
N ILE A 136 8.65 -4.41 15.95
CA ILE A 136 8.05 -3.08 15.80
C ILE A 136 8.99 -2.13 15.07
N GLY A 137 10.28 -2.08 15.47
CA GLY A 137 11.27 -1.26 14.76
C GLY A 137 11.44 -1.66 13.29
N LYS A 138 11.43 -2.97 12.99
CA LYS A 138 11.45 -3.47 11.61
C LYS A 138 10.20 -3.09 10.83
N LEU A 139 9.02 -3.19 11.46
CA LEU A 139 7.74 -2.81 10.87
C LEU A 139 7.73 -1.36 10.41
N PHE A 140 8.14 -0.43 11.27
CA PHE A 140 8.22 0.99 10.88
C PHE A 140 9.29 1.25 9.81
N CYS A 141 10.40 0.50 9.81
CA CYS A 141 11.40 0.59 8.76
C CYS A 141 10.85 0.18 7.40
N GLU A 142 10.17 -0.98 7.32
CA GLU A 142 9.54 -1.44 6.08
C GLU A 142 8.43 -0.49 5.62
N LEU A 143 7.61 0.01 6.56
CA LEU A 143 6.60 1.01 6.27
C LEU A 143 7.19 2.26 5.60
N VAL A 144 8.27 2.83 6.14
CA VAL A 144 8.90 4.02 5.54
C VAL A 144 9.42 3.72 4.13
N LYS A 145 10.07 2.56 3.93
CA LYS A 145 10.52 2.13 2.58
C LYS A 145 9.35 2.02 1.61
N ILE A 146 8.22 1.44 2.04
CA ILE A 146 7.00 1.32 1.24
C ILE A 146 6.49 2.70 0.85
N ILE A 147 6.31 3.61 1.80
CA ILE A 147 5.77 4.95 1.51
C ILE A 147 6.67 5.71 0.53
N ILE A 148 8.00 5.68 0.72
CA ILE A 148 8.96 6.29 -0.21
C ILE A 148 8.82 5.65 -1.60
N LYS A 149 8.72 4.32 -1.67
CA LYS A 149 8.59 3.61 -2.95
C LYS A 149 7.29 3.93 -3.66
N LEU A 150 6.18 4.08 -2.94
CA LEU A 150 4.89 4.51 -3.50
C LEU A 150 4.99 5.92 -4.09
N ILE A 151 5.63 6.86 -3.39
CA ILE A 151 5.86 8.22 -3.90
C ILE A 151 6.70 8.17 -5.19
N ASP A 152 7.78 7.38 -5.22
CA ASP A 152 8.64 7.22 -6.41
C ASP A 152 7.86 6.65 -7.61
N ILE A 153 6.98 5.68 -7.38
CA ILE A 153 6.13 5.07 -8.40
C ILE A 153 5.11 6.08 -8.93
N ILE A 154 4.43 6.81 -8.03
CA ILE A 154 3.45 7.84 -8.38
C ILE A 154 4.10 8.94 -9.23
N ALA A 155 5.29 9.41 -8.84
CA ALA A 155 6.02 10.42 -9.62
C ALA A 155 6.34 9.94 -11.03
N LYS A 156 6.78 8.68 -11.19
CA LYS A 156 7.05 8.09 -12.51
C LYS A 156 5.77 7.91 -13.33
N LEU A 157 4.65 7.54 -12.70
CA LEU A 157 3.35 7.49 -13.36
C LEU A 157 2.94 8.87 -13.88
N ILE A 158 3.10 9.94 -13.10
CA ILE A 158 2.84 11.32 -13.56
C ILE A 158 3.64 11.63 -14.83
N VAL A 159 4.95 11.37 -14.82
CA VAL A 159 5.81 11.62 -16.00
C VAL A 159 5.36 10.79 -17.21
N LEU A 160 5.01 9.51 -17.01
CA LEU A 160 4.47 8.65 -18.06
C LEU A 160 3.12 9.15 -18.59
N LEU A 161 2.25 9.68 -17.74
CA LEU A 161 0.98 10.28 -18.16
C LEU A 161 1.20 11.55 -18.96
N ILE A 162 2.19 12.38 -18.62
CA ILE A 162 2.50 13.60 -19.38
C ILE A 162 3.01 13.23 -20.78
N PHE A 163 4.01 12.36 -20.88
CA PHE A 163 4.77 12.17 -22.12
C PHE A 163 4.34 10.95 -22.95
N CYS A 164 3.81 9.90 -22.30
CA CYS A 164 3.72 8.56 -22.90
C CYS A 164 2.29 7.99 -23.00
N HIS A 165 1.28 8.67 -22.46
CA HIS A 165 -0.11 8.19 -22.42
C HIS A 165 -0.72 7.91 -23.80
N ASN A 166 -0.39 8.73 -24.79
CA ASN A 166 -0.97 8.71 -26.14
C ASN A 166 -0.18 7.90 -27.16
N ASN A 167 0.94 7.29 -26.78
CA ASN A 167 1.75 6.54 -27.72
C ASN A 167 0.92 5.33 -28.17
N SER A 168 0.36 5.41 -29.39
CA SER A 168 -0.74 4.57 -29.88
C SER A 168 -0.32 3.16 -30.23
N GLU A 169 0.96 2.89 -30.21
CA GLU A 169 1.51 1.70 -30.81
C GLU A 169 1.82 0.68 -29.72
N CYS A 170 0.82 -0.15 -29.41
CA CYS A 170 1.02 -1.39 -28.64
C CYS A 170 1.96 -2.38 -29.34
N ASN A 171 2.44 -2.08 -30.56
CA ASN A 171 3.34 -2.88 -31.37
C ASN A 171 4.16 -2.04 -32.39
N SER A 172 4.87 -0.98 -31.98
CA SER A 172 5.76 -0.29 -32.93
C SER A 172 7.22 -0.25 -32.60
N ASN A 173 7.96 -0.91 -33.47
CA ASN A 173 9.39 -0.79 -33.69
C ASN A 173 9.77 0.55 -34.37
N LYS A 174 9.08 1.65 -34.09
CA LYS A 174 9.49 2.97 -34.58
C LYS A 174 10.45 3.58 -33.56
N ASN A 175 11.75 3.49 -33.88
CA ASN A 175 12.87 4.08 -33.14
C ASN A 175 12.85 5.62 -33.22
N THR A 176 11.88 6.24 -32.58
CA THR A 176 11.87 7.70 -32.34
C THR A 176 12.40 7.98 -30.93
N VAL A 177 12.95 9.19 -30.72
CA VAL A 177 13.43 9.62 -29.39
C VAL A 177 12.32 9.49 -28.33
N ASN A 178 11.08 9.83 -28.69
CA ASN A 178 9.93 9.71 -27.79
C ASN A 178 9.61 8.25 -27.43
N SER A 179 9.69 7.33 -28.40
CA SER A 179 9.53 5.89 -28.17
C SER A 179 10.61 5.34 -27.22
N SER A 180 11.87 5.69 -27.45
CA SER A 180 13.00 5.25 -26.60
C SER A 180 12.90 5.83 -25.19
N PHE A 181 12.52 7.09 -25.06
CA PHE A 181 12.28 7.75 -23.77
C PHE A 181 11.16 7.05 -22.98
N CYS A 182 10.00 6.83 -23.61
CA CYS A 182 8.89 6.12 -22.97
C CYS A 182 9.25 4.67 -22.60
N HIS A 183 9.99 3.97 -23.46
CA HIS A 183 10.46 2.62 -23.15
C HIS A 183 11.35 2.58 -21.90
N CYS A 184 12.29 3.54 -21.79
CA CYS A 184 13.14 3.67 -20.61
C CYS A 184 12.33 3.91 -19.34
N LEU A 185 11.39 4.87 -19.37
CA LEU A 185 10.55 5.19 -18.20
C LEU A 185 9.66 4.03 -17.77
N ILE A 186 9.11 3.27 -18.73
CA ILE A 186 8.30 2.09 -18.45
C ILE A 186 9.16 0.98 -17.83
N HIS A 187 10.34 0.74 -18.38
CA HIS A 187 11.28 -0.22 -17.81
C HIS A 187 11.67 0.16 -16.37
N ASP A 188 11.96 1.44 -16.13
CA ASP A 188 12.27 1.95 -14.79
C ASP A 188 11.08 1.78 -13.84
N LEU A 189 9.85 2.08 -14.27
CA LEU A 189 8.64 1.80 -13.48
C LEU A 189 8.52 0.31 -13.14
N SER A 190 8.74 -0.58 -14.11
CA SER A 190 8.67 -2.02 -13.90
C SER A 190 9.69 -2.52 -12.86
N LYS A 191 10.87 -1.91 -12.85
CA LYS A 191 11.90 -2.17 -11.82
C LYS A 191 11.44 -1.68 -10.45
N GLU A 192 10.90 -0.47 -10.34
CA GLU A 192 10.37 0.05 -9.07
C GLU A 192 9.25 -0.82 -8.50
N LEU A 193 8.36 -1.32 -9.34
CA LEU A 193 7.29 -2.24 -8.94
C LEU A 193 7.86 -3.58 -8.46
N SER A 194 8.93 -4.06 -9.09
CA SER A 194 9.61 -5.29 -8.66
C SER A 194 10.35 -5.11 -7.34
N ASP A 195 10.91 -3.91 -7.09
CA ASP A 195 11.52 -3.59 -5.81
C ASP A 195 10.46 -3.38 -4.71
N LEU A 196 9.30 -2.78 -5.03
CA LEU A 196 8.15 -2.73 -4.12
C LEU A 196 7.71 -4.14 -3.70
N GLN A 197 7.57 -5.08 -4.66
CA GLN A 197 7.19 -6.46 -4.36
C GLN A 197 8.10 -7.11 -3.32
N LYS A 198 9.43 -6.95 -3.45
CA LYS A 198 10.38 -7.50 -2.47
C LYS A 198 10.17 -6.91 -1.06
N ILE A 199 9.87 -5.61 -0.98
CA ILE A 199 9.57 -4.95 0.30
C ILE A 199 8.26 -5.48 0.88
N LEU A 200 7.24 -5.76 0.05
CA LEU A 200 6.01 -6.40 0.49
C LEU A 200 6.23 -7.82 1.00
N ASP A 201 7.11 -8.60 0.35
CA ASP A 201 7.48 -9.93 0.82
C ASP A 201 8.16 -9.88 2.20
N GLU A 202 9.04 -8.88 2.43
CA GLU A 202 9.64 -8.61 3.74
C GLU A 202 8.58 -8.22 4.79
N LEU A 203 7.60 -7.38 4.41
CA LEU A 203 6.48 -7.00 5.28
C LEU A 203 5.59 -8.21 5.62
N GLY A 204 5.31 -9.08 4.66
CA GLY A 204 4.55 -10.33 4.87
C GLY A 204 5.26 -11.28 5.83
N CYS A 205 6.59 -11.38 5.74
CA CYS A 205 7.39 -12.13 6.70
C CYS A 205 7.28 -11.56 8.12
N LEU A 206 7.24 -10.22 8.26
CA LEU A 206 7.05 -9.58 9.55
C LEU A 206 5.67 -9.90 10.16
N ALA A 207 4.61 -9.95 9.36
CA ALA A 207 3.28 -10.36 9.82
C ALA A 207 3.33 -11.76 10.46
N ILE A 208 3.99 -12.71 9.80
CA ILE A 208 4.20 -14.07 10.33
C ILE A 208 5.02 -14.06 11.62
N ASP A 209 6.07 -13.23 11.68
CA ASP A 209 6.93 -13.15 12.86
C ASP A 209 6.19 -12.57 14.08
N PHE A 210 5.29 -11.61 13.89
CA PHE A 210 4.39 -11.13 14.96
C PHE A 210 3.46 -12.23 15.47
N ILE A 211 2.88 -13.04 14.56
CA ILE A 211 2.06 -14.20 14.94
C ILE A 211 2.87 -15.19 15.77
N LYS A 212 4.07 -15.57 15.31
CA LYS A 212 4.96 -16.49 16.04
C LYS A 212 5.38 -15.94 17.40
N CYS A 213 5.70 -14.65 17.48
CA CYS A 213 6.08 -13.99 18.73
C CYS A 213 4.92 -14.03 19.75
N SER A 214 3.69 -13.88 19.28
CA SER A 214 2.47 -13.95 20.10
C SER A 214 2.19 -15.38 20.58
N ILE A 215 2.35 -16.39 19.73
CA ILE A 215 2.13 -17.81 20.07
C ILE A 215 3.17 -18.32 21.09
N LYS A 216 4.45 -17.94 20.99
CA LYS A 216 5.50 -18.38 21.93
C LYS A 216 5.22 -18.03 23.40
N LYS A 217 4.29 -17.10 23.67
CA LYS A 217 3.87 -16.71 25.01
C LYS A 217 2.52 -17.27 25.44
N CYS A 218 1.75 -17.89 24.53
CA CYS A 218 0.68 -18.77 24.95
C CYS A 218 1.33 -19.98 25.61
N ASN A 219 1.40 -19.98 26.93
CA ASN A 219 1.65 -21.20 27.69
C ASN A 219 0.56 -22.19 27.28
N PHE A 220 0.87 -23.11 26.37
CA PHE A 220 0.03 -24.26 26.14
C PHE A 220 -0.13 -24.93 27.49
N CYS A 221 -1.36 -24.90 28.01
CA CYS A 221 -1.74 -25.72 29.14
C CYS A 221 -1.20 -27.12 28.86
N LYS A 222 -0.37 -27.61 29.78
CA LYS A 222 -0.04 -29.02 29.85
C LYS A 222 -1.38 -29.74 29.99
N ASP A 223 -1.86 -30.29 28.88
CA ASP A 223 -2.58 -31.55 28.78
C ASP A 223 -2.98 -31.74 27.31
N ASP A 224 -2.39 -32.79 26.75
CA ASP A 224 -2.84 -33.63 25.63
C ASP A 224 -2.89 -33.09 24.18
N ASP A 225 -1.99 -33.68 23.39
CA ASP A 225 -2.21 -34.11 21.99
C ASP A 225 -2.32 -33.08 20.85
N CYS A 226 -1.60 -31.96 20.92
CA CYS A 226 -1.47 -31.05 19.76
C CYS A 226 -0.08 -31.07 19.07
N TYR A 227 0.68 -32.16 19.18
CA TYR A 227 1.98 -32.31 18.49
C TYR A 227 1.95 -33.10 17.17
N ASN A 228 0.78 -33.53 16.69
CA ASN A 228 0.69 -34.38 15.49
C ASN A 228 -0.30 -33.93 14.40
N LYS A 229 -0.59 -32.64 14.32
CA LYS A 229 -1.12 -32.07 13.07
C LYS A 229 -0.17 -30.98 12.59
N LYS A 230 0.31 -31.18 11.37
CA LYS A 230 0.95 -30.18 10.53
C LYS A 230 0.03 -28.96 10.40
N CYS A 231 -0.03 -28.12 11.42
CA CYS A 231 -0.52 -26.76 11.33
C CYS A 231 0.67 -25.92 10.88
N THR A 232 1.22 -26.22 9.70
CA THR A 232 1.68 -25.14 8.84
C THR A 232 0.40 -24.45 8.41
N PRO A 233 0.10 -23.21 8.85
CA PRO A 233 -0.77 -22.40 8.02
C PRO A 233 -0.08 -22.41 6.66
N GLU A 234 -0.76 -22.90 5.64
CA GLU A 234 -0.41 -22.52 4.27
C GLU A 234 -0.67 -21.02 4.17
N TYR A 235 0.18 -20.21 4.80
CA TYR A 235 0.27 -18.80 4.50
C TYR A 235 0.87 -18.76 3.11
N ARG A 236 -0.02 -18.81 2.12
CA ARG A 236 0.33 -18.30 0.80
C ARG A 236 0.55 -16.82 1.01
N ASN A 237 1.76 -16.36 0.76
CA ASN A 237 1.99 -14.93 0.63
C ASN A 237 0.91 -14.43 -0.34
N PRO A 238 0.10 -13.43 0.02
CA PRO A 238 -0.87 -12.87 -0.93
C PRO A 238 -0.18 -12.38 -2.22
N CYS A 239 1.12 -12.07 -2.15
CA CYS A 239 1.99 -11.75 -3.29
C CYS A 239 2.55 -12.99 -4.05
N ASP A 240 2.40 -14.22 -3.54
CA ASP A 240 2.80 -15.50 -4.19
C ASP A 240 1.71 -16.06 -5.12
N THR A 241 0.63 -15.32 -5.38
CA THR A 241 -0.19 -15.66 -6.53
C THR A 241 0.69 -15.49 -7.77
N GLN A 242 1.15 -16.62 -8.31
CA GLN A 242 1.62 -16.71 -9.68
C GLN A 242 0.72 -15.84 -10.54
N TYR A 243 1.32 -15.12 -11.49
CA TYR A 243 0.67 -14.39 -12.58
C TYR A 243 -0.46 -15.24 -13.21
N ASP A 244 -1.59 -15.36 -12.51
CA ASP A 244 -2.82 -15.86 -13.06
C ASP A 244 -3.38 -14.64 -13.76
N GLU A 245 -3.59 -14.80 -15.06
CA GLU A 245 -4.22 -13.85 -15.98
C GLU A 245 -5.70 -13.55 -15.61
N HIS A 246 -6.03 -13.68 -14.33
CA HIS A 246 -7.34 -13.52 -13.71
C HIS A 246 -7.31 -12.46 -12.59
N CYS A 247 -6.69 -11.30 -12.86
CA CYS A 247 -7.34 -10.05 -12.46
C CYS A 247 -8.57 -9.87 -13.36
N ASN A 248 -9.59 -10.70 -13.13
CA ASN A 248 -10.90 -10.52 -13.75
C ASN A 248 -11.46 -9.22 -13.17
N CYS A 249 -11.37 -8.14 -13.94
CA CYS A 249 -12.42 -7.13 -13.93
C CYS A 249 -13.74 -7.91 -14.01
N TYR A 250 -14.64 -7.73 -13.05
CA TYR A 250 -15.79 -8.57 -12.70
C TYR A 250 -15.51 -9.63 -11.61
N ASN A 251 -15.71 -9.22 -10.35
CA ASN A 251 -16.79 -9.83 -9.58
C ASN A 251 -17.45 -8.81 -8.64
N LYS A 252 -18.78 -8.78 -8.74
CA LYS A 252 -19.70 -7.90 -8.03
C LYS A 252 -19.59 -8.11 -6.52
N ARG A 253 -19.51 -6.99 -5.78
CA ARG A 253 -19.98 -6.93 -4.39
C ARG A 253 -21.46 -7.33 -4.36
N TYR A 254 -21.77 -8.36 -3.57
CA TYR A 254 -23.11 -8.62 -3.06
C TYR A 254 -23.16 -8.15 -1.62
#